data_AF-X1TP19-F1
#
_entry.id   AF-X1TP19-F1
#
_cell.length_a   1.000
_cell.length_b   1.000
_cell.length_c   1.000
_cell.angle_alpha   90.00
_cell.angle_beta   90.00
_cell.angle_gamma   90.00
#
_symmetry.space_group_name_H-M   'P 1'
#
loop_
_entity.id
_entity.type
_entity.pdbx_description
1 polymer ?
#
loop_
_entity_poly.entity_id
_entity_poly.type
_entity_poly.pdbx_seq_one_letter_code
_entity_poly.pdbx_strand_id
1 'polypeptide(L)'
;METKMSTREEKFADDALFQSRVRWSNIPIVTFKTHRLQTFLPPKGAERAYQAALAFVSGKARHYFLTFVGEPGRGKSHLALGIGWHWLENNLGLVK
;
A
#
# COMPACT_ATOMS: atom_id res chain seq x y z
N MET A 1 3.05 -6.44 28.21
CA MET A 1 3.29 -5.10 27.62
C MET A 1 2.19 -4.90 26.57
N GLU A 2 1.09 -4.24 26.95
CA GLU A 2 -0.02 -3.99 26.04
C GLU A 2 0.49 -3.11 24.90
N THR A 3 0.53 -3.68 23.70
CA THR A 3 0.90 -2.94 22.50
C THR A 3 -0.30 -2.07 22.20
N LYS A 4 -0.25 -0.79 22.60
CA LYS A 4 -1.26 0.20 22.19
C LYS A 4 -1.42 0.08 20.69
N MET A 5 -2.62 -0.28 20.24
CA MET A 5 -2.96 -0.28 18.82
C MET A 5 -2.65 1.10 18.28
N SER A 6 -2.00 1.16 17.13
CA SER A 6 -1.74 2.43 16.47
C SER A 6 -3.10 3.09 16.22
N THR A 7 -3.22 4.40 16.43
CA THR A 7 -4.46 5.20 16.25
C THR A 7 -5.15 4.97 14.90
N ARG A 8 -4.40 4.42 13.92
CA ARG A 8 -4.87 4.04 12.59
C ARG A 8 -5.58 2.68 12.55
N GLU A 9 -5.24 1.76 13.43
CA GLU A 9 -5.82 0.42 13.51
C GLU A 9 -7.21 0.45 14.15
N GLU A 10 -7.37 1.25 15.21
CA GLU A 10 -8.66 1.50 15.85
C GLU A 10 -9.68 2.05 14.84
N LYS A 11 -9.23 2.91 13.92
CA LYS A 11 -10.07 3.49 12.87
C LYS A 11 -10.69 2.44 11.92
N PHE A 12 -9.98 1.35 11.63
CA PHE A 12 -10.41 0.38 10.60
C PHE A 12 -10.89 -0.95 11.18
N ALA A 13 -10.73 -1.17 12.49
CA ALA A 13 -11.18 -2.38 13.17
C ALA A 13 -12.70 -2.61 12.98
N ASP A 14 -13.49 -1.53 13.07
CA ASP A 14 -14.96 -1.59 13.00
C ASP A 14 -15.54 -1.14 11.64
N ASP A 15 -14.71 -0.81 10.65
CA ASP A 15 -15.17 -0.38 9.32
C ASP A 15 -15.52 -1.60 8.44
N ALA A 16 -16.79 -2.01 8.47
CA ALA A 16 -17.31 -3.14 7.69
C ALA A 16 -17.06 -3.01 6.17
N LEU A 17 -17.07 -1.78 5.64
CA LEU A 17 -16.80 -1.54 4.23
C LEU A 17 -15.31 -1.74 3.94
N PHE A 18 -14.42 -1.27 4.80
CA PHE A 18 -12.98 -1.55 4.69
C PHE A 18 -12.70 -3.06 4.72
N GLN A 19 -13.27 -3.79 5.67
CA GLN A 19 -13.09 -5.24 5.77
C GLN A 19 -13.57 -5.96 4.49
N SER A 20 -14.69 -5.52 3.92
CA SER A 20 -15.20 -6.05 2.65
C SER A 20 -14.26 -5.78 1.48
N ARG A 21 -13.73 -4.56 1.37
CA ARG A 21 -12.76 -4.18 0.33
C ARG A 21 -11.45 -4.98 0.45
N VAL A 22 -10.96 -5.17 1.67
CA VAL A 22 -9.78 -6.02 1.93
C VAL A 22 -10.04 -7.43 1.44
N ARG A 23 -11.19 -8.03 1.79
CA ARG A 23 -11.57 -9.37 1.36
C ARG A 23 -11.64 -9.49 -0.17
N TRP A 24 -12.20 -8.51 -0.87
CA TRP A 24 -12.30 -8.53 -2.34
C TRP A 24 -10.97 -8.29 -3.04
N SER A 25 -10.07 -7.52 -2.43
CA SER A 25 -8.75 -7.22 -3.00
C SER A 25 -7.82 -8.44 -3.08
N ASN A 26 -8.11 -9.48 -2.29
CA ASN A 26 -7.25 -10.65 -2.10
C ASN A 26 -5.81 -10.30 -1.66
N ILE A 27 -5.60 -9.12 -1.07
CA ILE A 27 -4.33 -8.72 -0.47
C ILE A 27 -4.14 -9.51 0.84
N PRO A 28 -2.97 -10.13 1.08
CA PRO A 28 -2.74 -10.87 2.32
C PRO A 28 -2.77 -9.92 3.53
N ILE A 29 -3.74 -10.09 4.43
CA ILE A 29 -3.94 -9.21 5.59
C ILE A 29 -2.69 -9.10 6.49
N VAL A 30 -1.89 -10.16 6.56
CA VAL A 30 -0.63 -10.21 7.31
C VAL A 30 0.40 -9.17 6.82
N THR A 31 0.23 -8.68 5.59
CA THR A 31 1.12 -7.66 5.00
C THR A 31 0.74 -6.23 5.42
N PHE A 32 -0.40 -6.03 6.09
CA PHE A 32 -0.90 -4.71 6.47
C PHE A 32 0.12 -3.93 7.30
N LYS A 33 0.88 -4.54 8.20
CA LYS A 33 1.86 -3.81 9.01
C LYS A 33 3.25 -3.74 8.39
N THR A 34 3.56 -4.66 7.48
CA THR A 34 4.92 -4.92 7.03
C THR A 34 5.20 -4.42 5.61
N HIS A 35 4.18 -4.34 4.76
CA HIS A 35 4.32 -3.97 3.35
C HIS A 35 3.58 -2.68 3.04
N ARG A 36 3.94 -1.61 3.75
CA ARG A 36 3.40 -0.26 3.57
C ARG A 36 4.41 0.62 2.85
N LEU A 37 3.92 1.63 2.13
CA LEU A 37 4.81 2.65 1.57
C LEU A 37 5.62 3.35 2.67
N GLN A 38 5.00 3.65 3.83
CA GLN A 38 5.68 4.31 4.95
C GLN A 38 6.76 3.45 5.61
N THR A 39 6.67 2.12 5.51
CA THR A 39 7.62 1.18 6.11
C THR A 39 8.62 0.63 5.10
N PHE A 40 8.50 1.00 3.82
CA PHE A 40 9.38 0.49 2.78
C PHE A 40 10.75 1.15 2.86
N LEU A 41 11.78 0.34 3.07
CA LEU A 41 13.17 0.74 2.98
C LEU A 41 13.69 0.37 1.59
N PRO A 42 13.87 1.33 0.67
CA PRO A 42 14.28 1.02 -0.69
C PRO A 42 15.69 0.41 -0.68
N PRO A 43 15.90 -0.78 -1.28
CA PRO A 43 17.24 -1.29 -1.51
C PRO A 43 17.97 -0.41 -2.53
N LYS A 44 19.31 -0.47 -2.54
CA LYS A 44 20.15 0.31 -3.47
C LYS A 44 19.65 0.20 -4.91
N GLY A 45 19.31 1.34 -5.51
CA GLY A 45 18.81 1.45 -6.88
C GLY A 45 17.29 1.43 -7.02
N ALA A 46 16.53 1.21 -5.94
CA ALA A 46 15.06 1.21 -5.94
C ALA A 46 14.46 2.55 -5.49
N GLU A 47 15.29 3.56 -5.18
CA GLU A 47 14.84 4.85 -4.67
C GLU A 47 13.91 5.55 -5.69
N ARG A 48 14.25 5.49 -6.98
CA ARG A 48 13.40 6.04 -8.05
C ARG A 48 12.04 5.34 -8.12
N ALA A 49 12.00 4.02 -7.95
CA ALA A 49 10.74 3.27 -7.94
C ALA A 49 9.88 3.63 -6.73
N TYR A 50 10.49 3.80 -5.56
CA TYR A 50 9.80 4.27 -4.37
C TYR A 50 9.24 5.68 -4.55
N GLN A 51 10.03 6.63 -5.08
CA GLN A 51 9.55 7.98 -5.36
C GLN A 51 8.42 7.99 -6.39
N ALA A 52 8.48 7.13 -7.42
CA ALA A 52 7.39 6.97 -8.38
C ALA A 52 6.11 6.44 -7.70
N ALA A 53 6.22 5.50 -6.77
CA ALA A 53 5.09 5.01 -5.98
C ALA A 53 4.44 6.12 -5.15
N LEU A 54 5.25 6.95 -4.48
CA LEU A 54 4.77 8.11 -3.70
C LEU A 54 4.09 9.15 -4.59
N ALA A 55 4.67 9.46 -5.75
CA ALA A 55 4.07 10.36 -6.73
C ALA A 55 2.73 9.83 -7.25
N PHE A 56 2.64 8.52 -7.47
CA PHE A 56 1.43 7.85 -7.95
C PHE A 56 0.29 7.94 -6.92
N VAL A 57 0.53 7.57 -5.66
CA VAL A 57 -0.53 7.62 -4.64
C VAL A 57 -0.91 9.04 -4.23
N SER A 58 -0.02 10.02 -4.39
CA SER A 58 -0.33 11.43 -4.11
C SER A 58 -1.06 12.14 -5.24
N GLY A 59 -1.39 11.45 -6.34
CA GLY A 59 -2.07 12.05 -7.51
C GLY A 59 -1.18 12.99 -8.32
N LYS A 60 0.13 13.05 -8.03
CA LYS A 60 1.10 13.88 -8.75
C LYS A 60 1.69 13.17 -9.98
N ALA A 61 1.39 11.88 -10.16
CA ALA A 61 1.86 11.14 -11.31
C ALA A 61 1.18 11.65 -12.60
N ARG A 62 1.99 11.79 -13.66
CA ARG A 62 1.52 12.22 -14.98
C ARG A 62 0.66 11.15 -15.69
N HIS A 63 0.79 9.89 -15.29
CA HIS A 63 0.15 8.75 -15.94
C HIS A 63 -0.78 8.01 -14.97
N TYR A 64 -1.89 7.49 -15.51
CA TYR A 64 -2.87 6.69 -14.75
C TYR A 64 -2.39 5.29 -14.39
N PHE A 65 -1.25 4.86 -14.94
CA PHE A 65 -0.65 3.56 -14.68
C PHE A 65 0.78 3.71 -14.18
N LEU A 66 1.17 2.81 -13.27
CA LEU A 66 2.54 2.64 -12.81
C LEU A 66 2.95 1.19 -12.97
N THR A 67 4.06 0.94 -13.67
CA THR A 67 4.60 -0.40 -13.89
C THR A 67 5.98 -0.50 -13.26
N PHE A 68 6.18 -1.51 -12.40
CA PHE A 68 7.49 -1.84 -11.85
C PHE A 68 8.12 -2.99 -12.62
N VAL A 69 9.28 -2.76 -13.22
CA VAL A 69 10.04 -3.77 -13.98
C VAL A 69 11.44 -3.89 -13.38
N GLY A 70 11.95 -5.12 -13.29
CA GLY A 70 13.30 -5.40 -12.81
C GLY A 70 13.44 -6.79 -12.20
N GLU A 71 14.65 -7.11 -11.74
CA GLU A 71 15.02 -8.43 -11.21
C GLU A 71 14.16 -8.89 -10.02
N PRO A 72 14.00 -10.21 -9.82
CA PRO A 72 13.40 -10.78 -8.61
C PRO A 72 14.03 -10.21 -7.32
N GLY A 73 13.25 -10.09 -6.25
CA GLY A 73 13.73 -9.60 -4.95
C GLY A 73 13.97 -8.09 -4.83
N ARG A 74 13.71 -7.29 -5.88
CA ARG A 74 13.93 -5.83 -5.85
C ARG A 74 12.79 -4.99 -5.25
N GLY A 75 11.86 -5.61 -4.52
CA GLY A 75 10.78 -4.89 -3.81
C GLY A 75 9.57 -4.47 -4.67
N LYS A 76 9.46 -4.95 -5.92
CA LYS A 76 8.33 -4.62 -6.82
C LYS A 76 6.97 -4.95 -6.21
N SER A 77 6.80 -6.17 -5.71
CA SER A 77 5.54 -6.61 -5.09
C SER A 77 5.28 -5.90 -3.76
N HIS A 78 6.33 -5.52 -3.02
CA HIS A 78 6.18 -4.72 -1.81
C HIS A 78 5.62 -3.34 -2.11
N LEU A 79 6.15 -2.65 -3.13
CA LEU A 79 5.63 -1.36 -3.57
C LEU A 79 4.19 -1.46 -4.05
N ALA A 80 3.85 -2.49 -4.84
CA ALA A 80 2.48 -2.73 -5.29
C ALA A 80 1.51 -2.97 -4.12
N LEU A 81 1.91 -3.79 -3.13
CA LEU A 81 1.14 -4.00 -1.90
C LEU A 81 0.97 -2.69 -1.11
N GLY A 82 2.03 -1.90 -0.98
CA GLY A 82 2.00 -0.61 -0.30
C GLY A 82 1.00 0.37 -0.95
N ILE A 83 0.95 0.41 -2.29
CA ILE A 83 -0.04 1.19 -3.04
C ILE A 83 -1.45 0.64 -2.80
N GLY A 84 -1.64 -0.68 -2.87
CA GLY A 84 -2.95 -1.32 -2.62
C GLY A 84 -3.49 -1.00 -1.23
N TRP A 85 -2.64 -1.10 -0.20
CA TRP A 85 -3.02 -0.70 1.16
C TRP A 85 -3.37 0.78 1.26
N HIS A 86 -2.59 1.66 0.61
CA HIS A 86 -2.90 3.09 0.57
C HIS A 86 -4.28 3.33 -0.05
N TRP A 87 -4.63 2.63 -1.13
CA TRP A 87 -5.92 2.78 -1.80
C TRP A 87 -7.08 2.32 -0.93
N LEU A 88 -6.95 1.17 -0.28
CA LEU A 88 -7.98 0.63 0.61
C LEU A 88 -8.29 1.56 1.78
N GLU A 89 -7.27 2.18 2.38
CA GLU A 89 -7.40 3.13 3.49
C GLU A 89 -8.04 4.46 3.09
N ASN A 90 -7.80 4.90 1.85
CA ASN A 90 -8.26 6.20 1.35
C ASN A 90 -9.49 6.08 0.44
N ASN A 91 -10.10 4.90 0.39
CA ASN A 91 -11.29 4.61 -0.41
C ASN A 91 -11.11 4.94 -1.91
N LEU A 92 -9.93 4.65 -2.44
CA LEU A 92 -9.59 4.88 -3.85
C LEU A 92 -9.91 3.64 -4.71
N GLY A 93 -10.06 3.84 -6.02
CA GLY A 93 -10.29 2.75 -6.97
C GLY A 93 -11.72 2.20 -6.97
N LEU A 94 -12.68 2.92 -6.36
CA LEU A 94 -14.09 2.56 -6.42
C LEU A 94 -14.67 2.85 -7.81
N VAL A 95 -15.35 1.86 -8.39
CA VAL A 95 -16.19 2.03 -9.57
C VAL A 95 -17.60 2.33 -9.08
N LYS A 96 -18.20 3.41 -9.57
CA LYS A 96 -19.57 3.83 -9.23
C LYS A 96 -20.60 3.00 -10.00
#